data_AF-A0A0K2TN17-F1
#
_entry.id   AF-A0A0K2TN17-F1
#
_cell.length_a   1.000
_cell.length_b   1.000
_cell.length_c   1.000
_cell.angle_alpha   90.00
_cell.angle_beta   90.00
_cell.angle_gamma   90.00
#
_symmetry.space_group_name_H-M   'P 1'
#
loop_
_entity.id
_entity.type
_entity.pdbx_description
1 polymer ?
#
loop_
_entity_poly.entity_id
_entity_poly.type
_entity_poly.pdbx_seq_one_letter_code
_entity_poly.pdbx_strand_id
1 'polypeptide(L)'
;MRFTIVPWLKTTYPVDNYVWTQDVAPSDTSAKCQKLCADNVAVFWHKDMWPSSSPDLNPLDFAVWGTLERETNWTSHPNVDSLKATIVKEWNNLSEKFIIIFYIKLRKG
;
A
#
# COMPACT_ATOMS: atom_id res chain seq x y z
N MET A 1 5.59 -6.19 8.40
CA MET A 1 6.80 -5.64 7.74
C MET A 1 8.02 -6.58 7.80
N ARG A 2 8.62 -6.84 8.97
CA ARG A 2 9.90 -7.58 9.12
C ARG A 2 9.98 -8.95 8.41
N PHE A 3 8.95 -9.79 8.51
CA PHE A 3 9.03 -11.19 8.07
C PHE A 3 8.56 -11.43 6.62
N THR A 4 7.86 -10.46 6.03
CA THR A 4 7.24 -10.63 4.71
C THR A 4 7.72 -9.55 3.75
N ILE A 5 7.57 -8.29 4.13
CA ILE A 5 7.86 -7.14 3.26
C ILE A 5 9.36 -6.96 3.07
N VAL A 6 10.16 -6.96 4.14
CA VAL A 6 11.61 -6.75 4.04
C VAL A 6 12.30 -7.81 3.17
N PRO A 7 12.07 -9.14 3.38
CA PRO A 7 12.65 -10.16 2.49
C PRO A 7 12.17 -10.03 1.05
N TRP A 8 10.89 -9.72 0.85
CA TRP A 8 10.33 -9.54 -0.49
C TRP A 8 10.95 -8.36 -1.22
N LEU A 9 11.13 -7.21 -0.56
CA LEU A 9 11.78 -6.03 -1.14
C LEU A 9 13.21 -6.32 -1.56
N LYS A 10 14.01 -6.95 -0.68
CA LYS A 10 15.40 -7.31 -0.99
C LYS A 10 15.53 -8.29 -2.15
N THR A 11 14.55 -9.19 -2.31
CA THR A 11 14.51 -10.16 -3.41
C THR A 11 14.06 -9.51 -4.73
N THR A 12 13.09 -8.60 -4.66
CA THR A 12 12.44 -8.01 -5.85
C THR A 12 13.22 -6.82 -6.40
N TYR A 13 13.84 -6.02 -5.52
CA TYR A 13 14.60 -4.82 -5.84
C TYR A 13 16.04 -4.93 -5.30
N PRO A 14 16.87 -5.82 -5.87
CA PRO A 14 18.20 -6.15 -5.32
C PRO A 14 19.21 -5.00 -5.39
N VAL A 15 18.89 -3.96 -6.16
CA VAL A 15 19.71 -2.75 -6.32
C VAL A 15 19.09 -1.54 -5.61
N ASP A 16 18.15 -1.77 -4.69
CA ASP A 16 17.59 -0.73 -3.82
C ASP A 16 16.94 0.44 -4.59
N ASN A 17 16.41 0.17 -5.78
CA ASN A 17 15.80 1.16 -6.69
C ASN A 17 14.31 1.40 -6.41
N TYR A 18 13.95 1.62 -5.15
CA TYR A 18 12.57 1.90 -4.74
C TYR A 18 12.52 2.89 -3.56
N VAL A 19 11.35 3.51 -3.40
CA VAL A 19 11.03 4.32 -2.22
C VAL A 19 9.84 3.68 -1.51
N TRP A 20 9.99 3.41 -0.22
CA TRP A 20 8.93 2.92 0.64
C TRP A 20 8.13 4.07 1.25
N THR A 21 6.81 4.03 1.08
CA THR A 21 5.88 5.04 1.63
C THR A 21 4.83 4.37 2.50
N GLN A 22 4.46 5.03 3.60
CA GLN A 22 3.38 4.63 4.49
C GLN A 22 2.59 5.87 4.93
N ASP A 23 1.37 5.67 5.40
CA ASP A 23 0.56 6.72 6.00
C ASP A 23 1.06 7.08 7.41
N VAL A 24 0.40 8.05 8.04
CA VAL A 24 0.76 8.57 9.37
C VAL A 24 -0.02 7.84 10.47
N ALA A 25 -0.39 6.57 10.25
CA ALA A 25 -1.06 5.77 11.27
C ALA A 25 -0.15 5.59 12.51
N PRO A 26 -0.70 5.48 13.75
CA PRO A 26 0.11 5.38 14.97
C PRO A 26 1.09 4.20 14.99
N SER A 27 0.74 3.08 14.36
CA SER A 27 1.62 1.92 14.21
C SER A 27 2.86 2.23 13.37
N ASP A 28 2.66 2.98 12.28
CA ASP A 28 3.65 3.23 11.25
C ASP A 28 4.58 4.38 11.64
N THR A 29 4.08 5.33 12.43
CA THR A 29 4.86 6.42 13.01
C THR A 29 5.62 6.03 14.29
N SER A 30 5.38 4.83 14.82
CA SER A 30 6.06 4.35 16.03
C SER A 30 7.58 4.30 15.83
N ALA A 31 8.35 4.63 16.88
CA ALA A 31 9.82 4.61 16.83
C ALA A 31 10.37 3.25 16.39
N LYS A 32 9.69 2.16 16.76
CA LYS A 32 10.04 0.80 16.36
C LYS A 32 9.85 0.58 14.85
N CYS A 33 8.75 1.07 14.27
CA CYS A 33 8.50 0.93 12.83
C CYS A 33 9.46 1.80 12.03
N GLN A 34 9.62 3.07 12.41
CA GLN A 34 10.55 4.00 11.75
C GLN A 34 12.00 3.48 11.78
N LYS A 35 12.45 2.94 12.92
CA LYS A 35 13.76 2.28 13.02
C LYS A 35 13.87 1.05 12.14
N LEU A 36 12.83 0.21 12.10
CA LEU A 36 12.83 -0.96 11.22
C LEU A 36 12.98 -0.56 9.75
N CYS A 37 12.29 0.49 9.31
CA CYS A 37 12.44 1.05 7.96
C CYS A 37 13.87 1.55 7.74
N ALA A 38 14.36 2.44 8.60
CA ALA A 38 15.71 3.00 8.49
C ALA A 38 16.81 1.93 8.42
N ASP A 39 16.66 0.83 9.15
CA ASP A 39 17.65 -0.24 9.19
C ASP A 39 17.54 -1.24 8.02
N ASN A 40 16.41 -1.31 7.29
CA ASN A 40 16.11 -2.44 6.39
C ASN A 40 15.58 -2.11 5.00
N VAL A 41 15.14 -0.88 4.73
CA VAL A 41 14.65 -0.49 3.41
C VAL A 41 15.53 0.58 2.77
N ALA A 42 15.64 0.55 1.45
CA ALA A 42 16.54 1.40 0.65
C ALA A 42 16.37 2.91 0.93
N VAL A 43 15.19 3.43 0.60
CA VAL A 43 14.77 4.79 0.86
C VAL A 43 13.34 4.71 1.39
N PHE A 44 13.03 5.48 2.42
CA PHE A 44 11.65 5.59 2.90
C PHE A 44 11.31 7.04 3.25
N TRP A 45 10.03 7.36 3.16
CA TRP A 45 9.53 8.63 3.65
C TRP A 45 9.37 8.56 5.17
N HIS A 46 10.13 9.39 5.88
CA HIS A 46 9.97 9.56 7.32
C HIS A 46 8.57 10.06 7.64
N LYS A 47 8.08 9.81 8.86
CA LYS A 47 6.74 10.24 9.30
C LYS A 47 6.43 11.73 9.08
N ASP A 48 7.46 12.58 9.02
CA ASP A 48 7.33 14.03 8.86
C ASP A 48 7.22 14.47 7.38
N MET A 49 7.38 13.54 6.44
CA MET A 49 7.25 13.80 5.00
C MET A 49 5.80 13.72 4.50
N TRP A 50 4.94 12.99 5.21
CA TRP A 50 3.54 12.80 4.81
C TRP A 50 2.66 13.82 5.54
N PRO A 51 1.83 14.60 4.83
CA PRO A 51 0.92 15.54 5.48
C PRO A 51 -0.14 14.79 6.29
N SER A 52 -0.44 15.30 7.49
CA SER A 52 -1.41 14.67 8.39
C SER A 52 -2.81 14.64 7.76
N SER A 53 -3.52 13.53 7.91
CA SER A 53 -4.91 13.36 7.46
C SER A 53 -5.11 13.50 5.95
N SER A 54 -4.15 13.04 5.15
CA SER A 54 -4.22 13.06 3.68
C SER A 54 -4.34 11.66 3.07
N PRO A 55 -5.50 10.98 3.20
CA PRO A 55 -5.76 9.71 2.51
C PRO A 55 -5.84 9.89 0.99
N ASP A 56 -6.19 11.09 0.53
CA ASP A 56 -6.23 11.47 -0.88
C ASP A 56 -4.86 11.35 -1.55
N LEU A 57 -3.76 11.50 -0.80
CA LEU A 57 -2.41 11.37 -1.33
C LEU A 57 -1.90 9.93 -1.40
N ASN A 58 -2.59 8.97 -0.76
CA ASN A 58 -2.19 7.57 -0.80
C ASN A 58 -2.92 6.88 -1.96
N PRO A 59 -2.22 6.42 -3.02
CA PRO A 59 -2.86 5.71 -4.12
C PRO A 59 -3.65 4.46 -3.67
N LEU A 60 -3.21 3.82 -2.58
CA LEU A 60 -3.91 2.67 -2.01
C LEU A 60 -5.28 3.07 -1.45
N ASP A 61 -5.33 4.13 -0.63
CA ASP A 61 -6.57 4.58 0.00
C ASP A 61 -7.50 5.27 -0.99
N PHE A 62 -6.97 6.14 -1.85
CA PHE A 62 -7.77 6.90 -2.80
C PHE A 62 -8.39 6.05 -3.91
N ALA A 63 -7.65 5.06 -4.44
CA ALA A 63 -8.06 4.37 -5.66
C ALA A 63 -8.23 2.86 -5.47
N VAL A 64 -7.25 2.18 -4.89
CA VAL A 64 -7.22 0.71 -4.83
C VAL A 64 -8.30 0.19 -3.88
N TRP A 65 -8.34 0.68 -2.63
CA TRP A 65 -9.31 0.22 -1.65
C TRP A 65 -10.75 0.51 -2.05
N GLY A 66 -11.05 1.73 -2.52
CA GLY A 66 -12.40 2.07 -2.99
C GLY A 66 -12.84 1.26 -4.21
N THR A 67 -11.90 0.85 -5.08
CA THR A 67 -12.20 -0.04 -6.20
C THR A 67 -12.48 -1.46 -5.72
N LEU A 68 -11.61 -2.02 -4.88
CA LEU A 68 -11.80 -3.36 -4.34
C LEU A 68 -13.11 -3.46 -3.57
N GLU A 69 -13.41 -2.48 -2.71
CA GLU A 69 -14.66 -2.42 -1.95
C GLU A 69 -15.87 -2.45 -2.89
N ARG A 70 -15.87 -1.62 -3.94
CA ARG A 70 -16.96 -1.58 -4.92
C ARG A 70 -17.17 -2.94 -5.60
N GLU A 71 -16.09 -3.56 -6.08
CA GLU A 71 -16.19 -4.83 -6.81
C GLU A 71 -16.53 -6.01 -5.88
N THR A 72 -15.98 -6.04 -4.66
CA THR A 72 -16.26 -7.14 -3.72
C THR A 72 -17.65 -7.03 -3.12
N ASN A 73 -18.15 -5.82 -2.86
CA ASN A 73 -19.44 -5.62 -2.19
C ASN A 73 -20.64 -5.63 -3.15
N TRP A 74 -20.41 -5.83 -4.45
CA TRP A 74 -21.48 -6.04 -5.43
C TRP A 74 -22.32 -7.29 -5.11
N THR A 75 -21.74 -8.27 -4.41
CA THR A 75 -22.41 -9.48 -3.95
C THR A 75 -22.21 -9.68 -2.45
N SER A 76 -23.22 -10.21 -1.77
CA SER A 76 -23.10 -10.63 -0.37
C SER A 76 -22.21 -11.87 -0.23
N HIS A 77 -21.43 -11.94 0.84
CA HIS A 77 -20.55 -13.07 1.13
C HIS A 77 -21.08 -13.86 2.32
N PRO A 78 -21.22 -15.20 2.22
CA PRO A 78 -21.77 -16.03 3.29
C PRO A 78 -20.82 -16.17 4.49
N ASN A 79 -19.53 -15.91 4.32
CA ASN A 79 -18.52 -15.96 5.36
C ASN A 79 -17.25 -15.19 4.97
N VAL A 80 -16.35 -15.05 5.93
CA VAL A 80 -15.08 -14.32 5.79
C VAL A 80 -14.16 -14.95 4.72
N ASP A 81 -14.18 -16.27 4.54
CA ASP A 81 -13.30 -16.92 3.56
C ASP A 81 -13.77 -16.67 2.12
N SER A 82 -15.08 -16.63 1.89
CA SER A 82 -15.66 -16.17 0.61
C SER A 82 -15.27 -14.73 0.30
N LEU A 83 -15.31 -13.84 1.31
CA LEU A 83 -14.90 -12.46 1.15
C LEU A 83 -13.41 -12.37 0.81
N LYS A 84 -12.53 -13.07 1.54
CA LYS A 84 -11.08 -13.11 1.25
C LYS A 84 -10.78 -13.61 -0.16
N ALA A 85 -11.45 -14.69 -0.59
CA ALA A 85 -11.28 -15.23 -1.94
C ALA A 85 -11.69 -14.23 -3.01
N THR A 86 -12.77 -13.48 -2.78
CA THR A 86 -13.23 -12.43 -3.70
C THR A 86 -12.25 -11.25 -3.73
N ILE A 87 -11.74 -10.79 -2.59
CA ILE A 87 -10.73 -9.73 -2.53
C ILE A 87 -9.48 -10.12 -3.33
N VAL A 88 -8.99 -11.36 -3.18
CA VAL A 88 -7.83 -11.85 -3.95
C VAL A 88 -8.12 -11.92 -5.45
N LYS A 89 -9.32 -12.38 -5.82
CA LYS A 89 -9.75 -12.42 -7.22
C LYS A 89 -9.77 -11.02 -7.83
N GLU A 90 -10.42 -10.06 -7.18
CA GLU A 90 -10.52 -8.70 -7.71
C GLU A 90 -9.19 -7.95 -7.67
N TRP A 91 -8.33 -8.21 -6.69
CA TRP A 91 -6.94 -7.73 -6.70
C TRP A 91 -6.19 -8.19 -7.94
N ASN A 92 -6.30 -9.47 -8.30
CA ASN A 92 -5.64 -10.01 -9.49
C ASN A 92 -6.25 -9.50 -10.80
N ASN A 93 -7.49 -9.00 -10.78
CA ASN A 93 -8.14 -8.35 -11.92
C ASN A 93 -7.74 -6.88 -12.09
N LEU A 94 -7.18 -6.24 -11.05
CA LEU A 94 -6.71 -4.86 -11.13
C LEU A 94 -5.54 -4.76 -12.10
N SER A 95 -5.72 -3.99 -13.18
CA SER A 95 -4.64 -3.77 -14.13
C SER A 95 -3.52 -2.92 -13.51
N GLU A 96 -2.26 -3.24 -13.80
CA GLU A 96 -1.13 -2.42 -13.37
C GLU A 96 -1.22 -0.97 -13.90
N LYS A 97 -1.77 -0.79 -15.11
CA LYS A 97 -2.04 0.52 -15.70
C LYS A 97 -2.93 1.39 -14.82
N PHE A 98 -3.91 0.80 -14.13
CA PHE A 98 -4.77 1.50 -13.20
C PHE A 98 -3.93 2.17 -12.10
N ILE A 99 -3.07 1.39 -11.44
CA ILE A 99 -2.20 1.87 -10.36
C ILE A 99 -1.27 3.00 -10.85
N ILE A 100 -0.66 2.82 -12.02
CA ILE A 100 0.25 3.81 -12.63
C ILE A 100 -0.47 5.13 -12.92
N ILE A 101 -1.69 5.08 -13.48
CA ILE A 101 -2.46 6.30 -13.82
C ILE A 101 -2.77 7.11 -12.56
N PHE A 102 -3.21 6.46 -11.48
CA PHE A 102 -3.51 7.17 -10.23
C PHE A 102 -2.26 7.79 -9.61
N TYR A 103 -1.14 7.06 -9.60
CA TYR A 103 0.13 7.60 -9.14
C TYR A 103 0.58 8.83 -9.94
N ILE A 104 0.48 8.79 -11.28
CA ILE A 104 0.81 9.94 -12.13
C ILE A 104 -0.12 11.12 -11.86
N LYS A 105 -1.41 10.86 -11.63
CA LYS A 105 -2.40 11.91 -11.35
C LYS A 105 -2.10 12.63 -10.04
N LEU A 106 -1.71 11.91 -9.01
CA LEU A 106 -1.30 12.48 -7.72
C LEU A 106 -0.05 13.35 -7.82
N ARG A 107 0.85 13.07 -8.78
CA ARG A 107 2.07 13.87 -8.98
C ARG A 107 1.87 15.15 -9.79
N LYS A 108 0.69 15.33 -10.41
CA LYS A 108 0.37 16.46 -11.30
C LYS A 108 -0.57 17.50 -10.66
N GLY A 109 -1.17 17.19 -9.50
CA GLY A 109 -1.91 18.14 -8.67
C GLY A 109 -0.98 18.81 -7.69
#